data_AF-A0A259HZ66-F1
#
_entry.id   AF-A0A259HZ66-F1
#
_cell.length_a   1.000
_cell.length_b   1.000
_cell.length_c   1.000
_cell.angle_alpha   90.00
_cell.angle_beta   90.00
_cell.angle_gamma   90.00
#
_symmetry.space_group_name_H-M   'P 1'
#
loop_
_entity.id
_entity.type
_entity.pdbx_description
1 polymer ?
#
loop_
_entity_poly.entity_id
_entity_poly.type
_entity_poly.pdbx_seq_one_letter_code
_entity_poly.pdbx_strand_id
1 'polypeptide(L)'
;IGFDAAMLADPCWRDTMLTDKISGTQRLARSLIEQGFSGMLAPSYAPQATAEDRNLVLWSWGTSLPAKLRLIDDQGRLGYLPS
;
A
#
# COMPACT_ATOMS: atom_id res chain seq x y z
N ILE A 1 -11.41 6.77 14.29
CA ILE A 1 -12.05 5.95 13.24
C ILE A 1 -11.31 4.63 13.24
N GLY A 2 -11.98 3.52 13.59
CA GLY A 2 -11.35 2.21 13.61
C GLY A 2 -11.28 1.66 12.19
N PHE A 3 -10.08 1.35 11.71
CA PHE A 3 -9.88 0.57 10.50
C PHE A 3 -9.73 -0.88 10.92
N ASP A 4 -10.57 -1.78 10.37
CA ASP A 4 -10.47 -3.21 10.63
C ASP A 4 -9.90 -3.96 9.42
N ALA A 5 -9.50 -5.22 9.63
CA ALA A 5 -8.92 -6.04 8.57
C ALA A 5 -9.92 -6.35 7.44
N ALA A 6 -11.21 -6.46 7.76
CA ALA A 6 -12.25 -6.76 6.77
C ALA A 6 -12.44 -5.62 5.76
N MET A 7 -12.32 -4.37 6.22
CA MET A 7 -12.33 -3.16 5.39
C MET A 7 -11.15 -3.09 4.43
N LEU A 8 -9.99 -3.66 4.80
CA LEU A 8 -8.82 -3.73 3.92
C LEU A 8 -8.88 -4.92 2.96
N ALA A 9 -9.58 -5.98 3.36
CA ALA A 9 -9.74 -7.21 2.59
C ALA A 9 -10.93 -7.17 1.61
N ASP A 10 -11.69 -6.07 1.55
CA ASP A 10 -12.91 -5.95 0.75
C ASP A 10 -12.63 -6.27 -0.74
N PRO A 11 -13.14 -7.39 -1.29
CA PRO A 11 -12.87 -7.79 -2.67
C PRO A 11 -13.48 -6.81 -3.70
N CYS A 12 -14.48 -6.02 -3.28
CA CYS A 12 -15.13 -5.00 -4.10
C CYS A 12 -14.44 -3.63 -4.02
N TRP A 13 -13.22 -3.55 -3.46
CA TRP A 13 -12.47 -2.28 -3.37
C TRP A 13 -12.30 -1.61 -4.74
N ARG A 14 -12.09 -2.41 -5.79
CA ARG A 14 -11.92 -1.92 -7.16
C ARG A 14 -13.21 -1.34 -7.71
N ASP A 15 -14.32 -2.04 -7.54
CA ASP A 15 -15.65 -1.59 -7.99
C ASP A 15 -16.09 -0.34 -7.22
N THR A 16 -15.74 -0.26 -5.94
CA THR A 16 -15.93 0.94 -5.12
C THR A 16 -15.18 2.14 -5.72
N MET A 17 -13.93 1.96 -6.13
CA MET A 17 -13.16 3.02 -6.79
C MET A 17 -13.72 3.43 -8.16
N LEU A 18 -14.25 2.48 -8.94
CA LEU A 18 -14.83 2.75 -10.27
C LEU A 18 -16.13 3.56 -10.20
N THR A 19 -16.79 3.60 -9.05
CA THR A 19 -18.01 4.39 -8.82
C THR A 19 -17.71 5.75 -8.17
N ASP A 20 -16.49 6.27 -8.37
CA ASP A 20 -15.92 7.49 -7.78
C ASP A 20 -15.90 7.53 -6.23
N LYS A 21 -16.11 6.38 -5.57
CA LYS A 21 -16.06 6.31 -4.10
C LYS A 21 -14.65 6.01 -3.62
N ILE A 22 -14.25 6.70 -2.55
CA ILE A 22 -12.99 6.46 -1.84
C ILE A 22 -13.09 5.12 -1.09
N SER A 23 -12.26 4.15 -1.46
CA SER A 23 -12.21 2.83 -0.81
C SER A 23 -11.75 2.93 0.65
N GLY A 24 -11.97 1.86 1.43
CA GLY A 24 -11.49 1.82 2.80
C GLY A 24 -9.96 1.92 2.92
N THR A 25 -9.25 1.23 2.05
CA THR A 25 -7.78 1.29 1.95
C THR A 25 -7.27 2.70 1.64
N GLN A 26 -7.96 3.46 0.77
CA GLN A 26 -7.61 4.85 0.48
C GLN A 26 -7.90 5.79 1.66
N ARG A 27 -8.99 5.58 2.40
CA ARG A 27 -9.29 6.37 3.60
C ARG A 27 -8.24 6.18 4.68
N LEU A 28 -7.76 4.94 4.86
CA LEU A 28 -6.63 4.64 5.75
C LEU A 28 -5.35 5.35 5.29
N ALA A 29 -5.02 5.22 4.00
CA ALA A 29 -3.84 5.86 3.44
C ALA A 29 -3.84 7.38 3.65
N ARG A 30 -4.95 8.06 3.33
CA ARG A 30 -5.09 9.52 3.57
C ARG A 30 -4.90 9.87 5.05
N SER A 31 -5.53 9.12 5.95
CA SER A 31 -5.40 9.37 7.38
C SER A 31 -3.97 9.19 7.90
N LEU A 32 -3.22 8.22 7.38
CA LEU A 32 -1.82 8.01 7.74
C LEU A 32 -0.90 9.09 7.15
N ILE A 33 -1.18 9.53 5.92
CA ILE A 33 -0.48 10.66 5.29
C ILE A 33 -0.70 11.95 6.09
N GLU A 34 -1.94 12.25 6.49
CA GLU A 34 -2.28 13.41 7.32
C GLU A 34 -1.58 13.39 8.69
N GLN A 35 -1.32 12.20 9.23
CA GLN A 35 -0.56 12.00 10.47
C GLN A 35 0.97 12.05 10.28
N GLY A 36 1.46 12.24 9.04
CA GLY A 36 2.89 12.38 8.74
C GLY A 36 3.64 11.06 8.56
N PHE A 37 2.95 9.93 8.43
CA PHE A 37 3.60 8.65 8.12
C PHE A 37 4.05 8.60 6.65
N SER A 38 5.24 8.04 6.41
CA SER A 38 5.82 7.91 5.07
C SER A 38 5.29 6.71 4.27
N GLY A 39 4.65 5.75 4.95
CA GLY A 39 4.17 4.51 4.37
C GLY A 39 3.46 3.61 5.38
N MET A 40 3.09 2.40 4.95
CA MET A 40 2.49 1.36 5.79
C MET A 40 2.91 -0.05 5.36
N LEU A 41 2.91 -0.98 6.32
CA LEU A 41 2.93 -2.42 6.09
C LEU A 41 1.51 -2.96 6.17
N ALA A 42 1.08 -3.72 5.17
CA ALA A 42 -0.26 -4.31 5.10
C ALA A 42 -0.18 -5.82 4.78
N PRO A 43 -1.16 -6.63 5.22
CA PRO A 43 -1.34 -7.98 4.70
C PRO A 43 -1.46 -7.99 3.17
N SER A 44 -0.96 -9.04 2.53
CA SER A 44 -1.27 -9.31 1.14
C SER A 44 -2.64 -9.97 1.02
N TYR A 45 -3.45 -9.47 0.08
CA TYR A 45 -4.76 -10.04 -0.27
C TYR A 45 -4.79 -10.59 -1.69
N ALA A 46 -3.60 -10.83 -2.28
CA ALA A 46 -3.50 -11.51 -3.57
C ALA A 46 -3.98 -12.97 -3.45
N PRO A 47 -4.49 -13.58 -4.53
CA PRO A 47 -4.77 -15.01 -4.54
C PRO A 47 -3.56 -15.80 -4.02
N GLN A 48 -3.81 -16.77 -3.14
CA GLN A 48 -2.80 -17.63 -2.51
C GLN A 48 -1.86 -16.97 -1.48
N ALA A 49 -2.09 -15.71 -1.12
CA ALA A 49 -1.36 -15.08 -0.02
C ALA A 49 -1.66 -15.80 1.32
N THR A 50 -0.61 -15.99 2.11
CA THR A 50 -0.64 -16.50 3.47
C THR A 50 -0.68 -15.35 4.48
N ALA A 51 -0.91 -15.66 5.76
CA ALA A 51 -0.90 -14.65 6.84
C ALA A 51 0.46 -13.95 7.03
N GLU A 52 1.54 -14.57 6.55
CA GLU A 52 2.91 -14.04 6.62
C GLU A 52 3.24 -13.13 5.43
N ASP A 53 2.44 -13.18 4.35
CA ASP A 53 2.68 -12.35 3.17
C ASP A 53 2.25 -10.90 3.44
N ARG A 54 3.20 -9.97 3.25
CA ARG A 54 3.02 -8.54 3.49
C ARG A 54 3.40 -7.72 2.29
N ASN A 55 2.68 -6.62 2.11
CA ASN A 55 3.02 -5.54 1.19
C ASN A 55 3.57 -4.35 1.96
N LEU A 56 4.61 -3.72 1.40
CA LEU A 56 5.09 -2.42 1.83
C LEU A 56 4.57 -1.35 0.85
N VAL A 57 3.84 -0.37 1.37
CA VAL A 57 3.33 0.78 0.61
C VAL A 57 4.06 2.03 1.09
N LEU A 58 4.72 2.75 0.19
CA LEU A 58 5.45 3.99 0.50
C LEU A 58 4.83 5.15 -0.28
N TRP A 59 4.42 6.20 0.43
CA TRP A 59 3.90 7.45 -0.16
C TRP A 59 4.97 8.52 -0.27
N SER A 60 5.88 8.58 0.70
CA SER A 60 7.03 9.47 0.72
C SER A 60 8.28 8.64 0.96
N TRP A 61 9.23 8.71 0.03
CA TRP A 61 10.52 8.05 0.15
C TRP A 61 11.54 8.74 -0.74
N GLY A 62 12.82 8.58 -0.42
CA GLY A 62 13.91 9.13 -1.21
C GLY A 62 15.27 8.59 -0.78
N THR A 63 16.34 9.27 -1.17
CA THR A 63 17.72 8.86 -0.83
C THR A 63 18.23 9.44 0.49
N SER A 64 17.42 10.29 1.14
CA SER A 64 17.76 11.04 2.36
C SER A 64 16.76 10.79 3.49
N LEU A 65 17.21 11.01 4.73
CA LEU A 65 16.36 10.94 5.93
C LEU A 65 15.26 12.02 5.90
N PRO A 66 14.13 11.82 6.61
CA PRO A 66 13.80 10.68 7.48
C PRO A 66 13.27 9.44 6.72
N ALA A 67 12.77 9.58 5.49
CA ALA A 67 12.18 8.49 4.70
C ALA A 67 13.16 7.95 3.64
N LYS A 68 14.34 7.49 4.09
CA LYS A 68 15.38 6.97 3.19
C LYS A 68 15.08 5.53 2.77
N LEU A 69 15.00 5.29 1.47
CA LEU A 69 14.92 3.96 0.87
C LEU A 69 16.17 3.69 0.04
N ARG A 70 16.78 2.52 0.25
CA ARG A 70 17.83 1.98 -0.62
C ARG A 70 17.29 0.69 -1.25
N LEU A 71 17.10 0.70 -2.56
CA LEU A 71 16.67 -0.47 -3.29
C LEU A 71 17.85 -1.41 -3.56
N ILE A 72 17.66 -2.70 -3.26
CA ILE A 72 18.55 -3.79 -3.69
C ILE A 72 17.68 -4.66 -4.59
N ASP A 73 17.91 -4.59 -5.90
CA ASP A 73 17.15 -5.32 -6.93
C ASP A 73 18.12 -5.96 -7.94
N ASP A 74 18.94 -6.88 -7.44
CA ASP A 74 19.97 -7.56 -8.24
C ASP A 74 19.38 -8.36 -9.43
N GLN A 75 18.07 -8.62 -9.39
CA GLN A 75 17.32 -9.39 -10.39
C GLN A 75 16.46 -8.50 -11.31
N GLY A 76 16.47 -7.18 -11.13
CA GLY A 76 15.76 -6.21 -11.98
C GLY A 76 14.24 -6.36 -12.00
N ARG A 77 13.62 -6.85 -10.92
CA ARG A 77 12.19 -7.15 -10.86
C ARG A 77 11.31 -5.90 -10.79
N LEU A 78 11.85 -4.76 -10.36
CA LEU A 78 11.11 -3.50 -10.19
C LEU A 78 11.36 -2.49 -11.30
N GLY A 79 12.27 -2.78 -12.23
CA GLY A 79 12.75 -1.83 -13.24
C GLY A 79 11.88 -1.68 -14.51
N TYR A 80 10.71 -2.33 -14.59
CA TYR A 80 9.90 -2.25 -15.80
C TYR A 80 9.07 -0.96 -15.82
N LEU A 81 9.47 0.00 -16.67
CA LEU A 81 8.57 1.07 -17.11
C LEU A 81 7.61 0.45 -18.14
N PRO A 82 6.27 0.49 -17.95
CA PRO A 82 5.36 0.08 -19.01
C PRO A 82 5.56 0.99 -20.22
N SER A 83 5.76 0.36 -21.39
CA SER A 83 5.77 1.01 -22.71
C SER A 83 4.41 1.59 -23.08
#